data_AF-A0A8S3WM34-F1
#
_entry.id   AF-A0A8S3WM34-F1
#
_cell.length_a   1.000
_cell.length_b   1.000
_cell.length_c   1.000
_cell.angle_alpha   90.00
_cell.angle_beta   90.00
_cell.angle_gamma   90.00
#
_symmetry.space_group_name_H-M   'P 1'
#
loop_
_entity.id
_entity.type
_entity.pdbx_description
1 polymer ?
#
loop_
_entity_poly.entity_id
_entity_poly.type
_entity_poly.pdbx_seq_one_letter_code
_entity_poly.pdbx_strand_id
1 'polypeptide(L)'
;MPKRKCLFSDDYTKEWSFIKRGRNDYEAFCSICGFHISVSHGGKSSVKDHIQSKNHKTKLSVASTSRDISTFMITQCTAEDMLICAAELTTASKVVKHHQSFSSLDCTTKLNAVMYPDSSIAAKQSTARTKATAIIKHILAPHSIAQIKTEVEKVPFYGISTDSSNHKAEKLFPLLIQYFTEKEGLQIKLLKIDSLPNETSDTITSFCIKSLQDQNIPVQNIVAFSGDNTNTNFGGRDRYGVNNVFFKLKEILSKDIEGIGCPAHILHNTASTAADVMSIDVESIVLKIFKYFSIFTVRVERLKDFCEQAAIEYNNILSHSRSRWLSLLPAIERILKLWLPLKEFFAKEAKAPKAVVDFFADPLSEVYTLFVHSQAFLIEKQIKKIEKSVITIVEVKNVLQDTKKQLSDRLINKYLGNQTTQLYNKLKNEGTINTSQSETFDKETGDFFNTAICYLEQWTEPMTKFDVFAWMILNDIPQWQQVEETTKYLNEKDIGIDDSMYEEFMYLKSFIECEISDEWKAKNMEAKWKHFFEKTEELERKANLLKMCQYIFAIPGHNAHTSVFVNFSAVDERTKFTQCKHNRKHHSMRL
;
A
#
# COMPACT_ATOMS: atom_id res chain seq x y z
N MET A 1 -51.94 -11.26 83.88
CA MET A 1 -52.02 -12.16 82.70
C MET A 1 -50.72 -12.06 81.90
N PRO A 2 -50.04 -13.17 81.57
CA PRO A 2 -48.88 -13.10 80.67
C PRO A 2 -49.34 -12.65 79.28
N LYS A 3 -48.69 -11.63 78.69
CA LYS A 3 -49.00 -11.19 77.33
C LYS A 3 -48.73 -12.34 76.35
N ARG A 4 -49.75 -12.73 75.57
CA ARG A 4 -49.66 -13.80 74.57
C ARG A 4 -48.66 -13.39 73.50
N LYS A 5 -47.62 -14.20 73.26
CA LYS A 5 -46.62 -13.92 72.23
C LYS A 5 -47.21 -14.20 70.84
N CYS A 6 -46.92 -13.33 69.87
CA CYS A 6 -47.29 -13.52 68.47
C CYS A 6 -46.24 -14.36 67.73
N LEU A 7 -46.70 -15.27 66.88
CA LEU A 7 -45.87 -16.10 66.01
C LEU A 7 -45.74 -15.44 64.63
N PHE A 8 -44.69 -15.78 63.89
CA PHE A 8 -44.55 -15.44 62.47
C PHE A 8 -45.72 -16.04 61.67
N SER A 9 -46.33 -15.23 60.81
CA SER A 9 -47.38 -15.68 59.88
C SER A 9 -46.86 -15.61 58.45
N ASP A 10 -47.14 -16.64 57.66
CA ASP A 10 -46.79 -16.69 56.23
C ASP A 10 -47.46 -15.57 55.42
N ASP A 11 -48.52 -14.95 55.94
CA ASP A 11 -49.15 -13.78 55.32
C ASP A 11 -48.20 -12.57 55.28
N TYR A 12 -47.19 -12.50 56.16
CA TYR A 12 -46.17 -11.45 56.10
C TYR A 12 -45.34 -11.55 54.82
N THR A 13 -44.99 -12.79 54.43
CA THR A 13 -44.23 -13.06 53.19
C THR A 13 -45.08 -12.79 51.94
N LYS A 14 -46.39 -13.07 52.01
CA LYS A 14 -47.32 -12.77 50.89
C LYS A 14 -47.49 -11.27 50.68
N GLU A 15 -47.56 -10.48 51.75
CA GLU A 15 -47.69 -9.03 51.67
C GLU A 15 -46.37 -8.32 51.37
N TRP A 16 -45.25 -8.86 51.86
CA TRP A 16 -43.89 -8.36 51.61
C TRP A 16 -42.95 -9.50 51.25
N SER A 17 -42.71 -9.70 49.96
CA SER A 17 -41.91 -10.82 49.42
C SER A 17 -40.46 -10.88 49.93
N PHE A 18 -39.93 -9.78 50.45
CA PHE A 18 -38.61 -9.66 51.06
C PHE A 18 -38.58 -9.96 52.57
N ILE A 19 -39.74 -10.23 53.20
CA ILE A 19 -39.85 -10.66 54.59
C ILE A 19 -40.02 -12.18 54.61
N LYS A 20 -39.14 -12.88 55.32
CA LYS A 20 -39.15 -14.35 55.46
C LYS A 20 -39.20 -14.73 56.93
N ARG A 21 -39.45 -16.01 57.23
CA ARG A 21 -39.34 -16.54 58.60
C ARG A 21 -37.92 -16.34 59.11
N GLY A 22 -37.79 -15.84 60.34
CA GLY A 22 -36.50 -15.63 61.00
C GLY A 22 -35.93 -16.91 61.59
N ARG A 23 -35.01 -16.77 62.55
CA ARG A 23 -34.31 -17.91 63.17
C ARG A 23 -35.22 -18.80 64.02
N ASN A 24 -36.35 -18.26 64.46
CA ASN A 24 -37.35 -18.95 65.25
C ASN A 24 -38.75 -18.38 64.96
N ASP A 25 -39.75 -18.99 65.57
CA ASP A 25 -41.17 -18.69 65.30
C ASP A 25 -41.62 -17.30 65.75
N TYR A 26 -40.76 -16.56 66.45
CA TYR A 26 -41.03 -15.23 66.98
C TYR A 26 -40.22 -14.13 66.29
N GLU A 27 -39.53 -14.46 65.19
CA GLU A 27 -38.74 -13.53 64.39
C GLU A 27 -39.13 -13.56 62.91
N ALA A 28 -39.06 -12.41 62.26
CA ALA A 28 -39.07 -12.27 60.81
C ALA A 28 -37.69 -11.82 60.32
N PHE A 29 -37.27 -12.21 59.13
CA PHE A 29 -36.02 -11.78 58.50
C PHE A 29 -36.31 -10.91 57.29
N CYS A 30 -35.69 -9.72 57.21
CA CYS A 30 -35.76 -8.87 56.04
C CYS A 30 -34.54 -9.09 55.14
N SER A 31 -34.75 -9.62 53.93
CA SER A 31 -33.66 -9.87 52.98
C SER A 31 -33.01 -8.60 52.43
N ILE A 32 -33.72 -7.46 52.41
CA ILE A 32 -33.15 -6.16 52.02
C ILE A 32 -32.21 -5.62 53.11
N CYS A 33 -32.58 -5.78 54.38
CA CYS A 33 -31.80 -5.24 55.49
C CYS A 33 -30.74 -6.17 56.03
N GLY A 34 -30.88 -7.48 55.78
CA GLY A 34 -30.10 -8.53 56.45
C GLY A 34 -30.38 -8.61 57.95
N PHE A 35 -31.59 -8.21 58.39
CA PHE A 35 -31.90 -7.98 59.81
C PHE A 35 -33.08 -8.83 60.30
N HIS A 36 -33.00 -9.29 61.55
CA HIS A 36 -34.03 -10.07 62.21
C HIS A 36 -34.92 -9.17 63.08
N ILE A 37 -36.22 -9.20 62.83
CA ILE A 37 -37.25 -8.38 63.48
C ILE A 37 -37.99 -9.27 64.47
N SER A 38 -38.04 -8.89 65.75
CA SER A 38 -38.88 -9.62 66.70
C SER A 38 -40.36 -9.31 66.48
N VAL A 39 -41.14 -10.35 66.19
CA VAL A 39 -42.60 -10.28 66.07
C VAL A 39 -43.32 -10.73 67.34
N SER A 40 -42.57 -11.24 68.33
CA SER A 40 -43.08 -11.80 69.60
C SER A 40 -44.13 -10.95 70.33
N HIS A 41 -44.04 -9.62 70.27
CA HIS A 41 -44.95 -8.72 71.02
C HIS A 41 -45.74 -7.76 70.12
N GLY A 42 -45.25 -7.47 68.90
CA GLY A 42 -45.87 -6.52 67.97
C GLY A 42 -46.42 -7.16 66.70
N GLY A 43 -46.20 -8.46 66.48
CA GLY A 43 -46.68 -9.19 65.30
C GLY A 43 -46.37 -8.46 64.00
N LYS A 44 -47.42 -8.26 63.19
CA LYS A 44 -47.38 -7.55 61.91
C LYS A 44 -46.94 -6.08 62.04
N SER A 45 -47.25 -5.41 63.15
CA SER A 45 -46.87 -4.01 63.36
C SER A 45 -45.35 -3.85 63.45
N SER A 46 -44.65 -4.77 64.12
CA SER A 46 -43.17 -4.77 64.15
C SER A 46 -42.54 -4.81 62.75
N VAL A 47 -43.17 -5.53 61.82
CA VAL A 47 -42.72 -5.62 60.42
C VAL A 47 -42.98 -4.30 59.69
N LYS A 48 -44.15 -3.68 59.89
CA LYS A 48 -44.46 -2.36 59.32
C LYS A 48 -43.53 -1.27 59.84
N ASP A 49 -43.24 -1.25 61.14
CA ASP A 49 -42.33 -0.28 61.74
C ASP A 49 -40.91 -0.43 61.19
N HIS A 50 -40.44 -1.66 61.00
CA HIS A 50 -39.17 -1.93 60.32
C HIS A 50 -39.16 -1.39 58.89
N ILE A 51 -40.21 -1.65 58.09
CA ILE A 51 -40.30 -1.17 56.69
C ILE A 51 -40.33 0.37 56.64
N GLN A 52 -40.96 1.01 57.62
CA GLN A 52 -41.01 2.47 57.69
C GLN A 52 -39.71 3.10 58.22
N SER A 53 -38.82 2.31 58.82
CA SER A 53 -37.55 2.78 59.37
C SER A 53 -36.65 3.42 58.30
N LYS A 54 -35.88 4.44 58.69
CA LYS A 54 -34.94 5.12 57.78
C LYS A 54 -33.95 4.13 57.17
N ASN A 55 -33.41 3.19 57.97
CA ASN A 55 -32.47 2.18 57.50
C ASN A 55 -33.05 1.29 56.39
N HIS A 56 -34.30 0.84 56.53
CA HIS A 56 -34.93 0.02 55.49
C HIS A 56 -35.14 0.82 54.21
N LYS A 57 -35.69 2.04 54.31
CA LYS A 57 -35.92 2.91 53.15
C LYS A 57 -34.63 3.23 52.38
N THR A 58 -33.54 3.50 53.09
CA THR A 58 -32.23 3.77 52.47
C THR A 58 -31.65 2.52 51.81
N LYS A 59 -31.72 1.34 52.45
CA LYS A 59 -31.24 0.10 51.84
C LYS A 59 -32.09 -0.34 50.65
N LEU A 60 -33.41 -0.13 50.71
CA LEU A 60 -34.33 -0.40 49.61
C LEU A 60 -34.04 0.50 48.39
N SER A 61 -33.77 1.80 48.59
CA SER A 61 -33.39 2.69 47.48
C SER A 61 -32.06 2.30 46.83
N VAL A 62 -31.09 1.83 47.62
CA VAL A 62 -29.80 1.34 47.09
C VAL A 62 -30.02 0.02 46.31
N ALA A 63 -30.79 -0.92 46.84
CA ALA A 63 -31.10 -2.17 46.16
C ALA A 63 -31.86 -1.96 44.84
N SER A 64 -32.73 -0.94 44.75
CA SER A 64 -33.43 -0.61 43.50
C SER A 64 -32.56 0.06 42.43
N THR A 65 -31.38 0.58 42.82
CA THR A 65 -30.46 1.27 41.90
C THR A 65 -29.23 0.44 41.53
N SER A 66 -28.93 -0.62 42.27
CA SER A 66 -27.85 -1.56 41.95
C SER A 66 -28.26 -2.52 40.84
N ARG A 67 -27.48 -2.57 39.75
CA ARG A 67 -27.60 -3.62 38.72
C ARG A 67 -27.10 -4.96 39.28
N ASP A 68 -27.80 -6.03 38.94
CA ASP A 68 -27.44 -7.38 39.34
C ASP A 68 -26.05 -7.76 38.80
N ILE A 69 -25.26 -8.50 39.57
CA ILE A 69 -23.93 -8.94 39.13
C ILE A 69 -24.03 -9.88 37.93
N SER A 70 -25.17 -10.57 37.76
CA SER A 70 -25.49 -11.41 36.62
C SER A 70 -25.49 -10.64 35.28
N THR A 71 -25.80 -9.34 35.28
CA THR A 71 -25.69 -8.48 34.08
C THR A 71 -24.24 -8.23 33.64
N PHE A 72 -23.25 -8.54 34.49
CA PHE A 72 -21.83 -8.46 34.18
C PHE A 72 -21.21 -9.83 33.87
N MET A 73 -21.97 -10.91 34.05
CA MET A 73 -21.53 -12.27 33.68
C MET A 73 -21.69 -12.46 32.17
N ILE A 74 -20.69 -13.08 31.54
CA ILE A 74 -20.71 -13.36 30.10
C ILE A 74 -21.86 -14.33 29.80
N THR A 75 -22.90 -13.85 29.14
CA THR A 75 -23.99 -14.69 28.61
C THR A 75 -23.43 -15.61 27.53
N GLN A 76 -23.92 -16.86 27.45
CA GLN A 76 -23.61 -17.74 26.32
C GLN A 76 -24.07 -17.07 25.02
N CYS A 77 -23.14 -16.93 24.07
CA CYS A 77 -23.38 -16.32 22.77
C CYS A 77 -24.42 -17.13 22.00
N THR A 78 -25.54 -16.52 21.63
CA THR A 78 -26.56 -17.19 20.83
C THR A 78 -26.12 -17.29 19.36
N ALA A 79 -26.78 -18.15 18.57
CA ALA A 79 -26.55 -18.21 17.13
C ALA A 79 -26.84 -16.86 16.44
N GLU A 80 -27.83 -16.12 16.94
CA GLU A 80 -28.15 -14.77 16.46
C GLU A 80 -27.02 -13.77 16.79
N ASP A 81 -26.48 -13.82 18.00
CA ASP A 81 -25.37 -12.94 18.40
C ASP A 81 -24.12 -13.17 17.53
N MET A 82 -23.84 -14.42 17.15
CA MET A 82 -22.76 -14.73 16.21
C MET A 82 -23.00 -14.12 14.83
N LEU A 83 -24.24 -14.17 14.32
CA LEU A 83 -24.59 -13.57 13.03
C LEU A 83 -24.53 -12.04 13.08
N ILE A 84 -24.92 -11.41 14.20
CA ILE A 84 -24.75 -9.98 14.42
C ILE A 84 -23.26 -9.63 14.41
N CYS A 85 -22.42 -10.34 15.18
CA CYS A 85 -20.98 -10.14 15.19
C CYS A 85 -20.37 -10.29 13.79
N ALA A 86 -20.79 -11.30 13.01
CA ALA A 86 -20.32 -11.51 11.65
C ALA A 86 -20.72 -10.34 10.72
N ALA A 87 -21.96 -9.86 10.81
CA ALA A 87 -22.43 -8.74 10.02
C ALA A 87 -21.69 -7.43 10.37
N GLU A 88 -21.41 -7.22 11.65
CA GLU A 88 -20.62 -6.10 12.17
C GLU A 88 -19.16 -6.13 11.71
N LEU A 89 -18.51 -7.30 11.82
CA LEU A 89 -17.14 -7.52 11.33
C LEU A 89 -17.06 -7.31 9.82
N THR A 90 -18.04 -7.83 9.08
CA THR A 90 -18.15 -7.65 7.61
C THR A 90 -18.32 -6.18 7.26
N THR A 91 -19.13 -5.45 8.00
CA THR A 91 -19.33 -4.00 7.79
C THR A 91 -18.03 -3.23 8.01
N ALA A 92 -17.30 -3.51 9.09
CA ALA A 92 -16.02 -2.88 9.36
C ALA A 92 -14.97 -3.21 8.28
N SER A 93 -14.88 -4.48 7.86
CA SER A 93 -14.00 -4.94 6.78
C SER A 93 -14.32 -4.25 5.45
N LYS A 94 -15.60 -4.11 5.10
CA LYS A 94 -16.06 -3.40 3.90
C LYS A 94 -15.57 -1.95 3.86
N VAL A 95 -15.64 -1.23 4.98
CA VAL A 95 -15.19 0.17 5.06
C VAL A 95 -13.71 0.28 4.73
N VAL A 96 -12.88 -0.62 5.26
CA VAL A 96 -11.44 -0.68 4.96
C VAL A 96 -11.21 -1.02 3.49
N LYS A 97 -11.83 -2.12 3.02
CA LYS A 97 -11.64 -2.64 1.66
C LYS A 97 -12.02 -1.63 0.56
N HIS A 98 -13.04 -0.82 0.80
CA HIS A 98 -13.55 0.15 -0.17
C HIS A 98 -13.20 1.60 0.15
N HIS A 99 -12.27 1.83 1.08
CA HIS A 99 -11.82 3.17 1.49
C HIS A 99 -12.99 4.12 1.82
N GLN A 100 -14.02 3.60 2.48
CA GLN A 100 -15.18 4.39 2.84
C GLN A 100 -14.88 5.24 4.07
N SER A 101 -15.54 6.40 4.17
CA SER A 101 -15.46 7.22 5.37
C SER A 101 -16.05 6.47 6.56
N PHE A 102 -15.31 6.37 7.66
CA PHE A 102 -15.85 5.86 8.92
C PHE A 102 -17.10 6.64 9.38
N SER A 103 -17.23 7.91 8.97
CA SER A 103 -18.39 8.74 9.30
C SER A 103 -19.66 8.27 8.59
N SER A 104 -19.57 7.56 7.46
CA SER A 104 -20.76 7.02 6.78
C SER A 104 -21.36 5.83 7.51
N LEU A 105 -20.64 5.20 8.45
CA LEU A 105 -21.19 4.12 9.25
C LEU A 105 -22.28 4.59 10.21
N ASP A 106 -22.18 5.82 10.73
CA ASP A 106 -23.12 6.35 11.73
C ASP A 106 -24.56 6.44 11.17
N CYS A 107 -24.72 6.61 9.85
CA CYS A 107 -26.03 6.55 9.18
C CYS A 107 -26.33 5.16 8.59
N THR A 108 -25.32 4.41 8.13
CA THR A 108 -25.50 3.10 7.48
C THR A 108 -26.19 2.09 8.38
N THR A 109 -25.78 1.99 9.66
CA THR A 109 -26.38 0.99 10.58
C THR A 109 -27.85 1.28 10.84
N LYS A 110 -28.23 2.57 10.98
CA LYS A 110 -29.63 2.99 11.15
C LYS A 110 -30.44 2.73 9.89
N LEU A 111 -29.85 2.98 8.72
CA LEU A 111 -30.49 2.72 7.44
C LEU A 111 -30.76 1.23 7.22
N ASN A 112 -29.84 0.34 7.60
CA ASN A 112 -30.03 -1.11 7.49
C ASN A 112 -31.29 -1.58 8.25
N ALA A 113 -31.53 -1.07 9.46
CA ALA A 113 -32.72 -1.41 10.23
C ALA A 113 -34.04 -0.95 9.54
N VAL A 114 -33.98 0.14 8.77
CA VAL A 114 -35.13 0.66 7.99
C VAL A 114 -35.33 -0.12 6.69
N MET A 115 -34.24 -0.46 5.99
CA MET A 115 -34.30 -1.19 4.72
C MET A 115 -34.69 -2.65 4.90
N TYR A 116 -34.35 -3.26 6.04
CA TYR A 116 -34.56 -4.67 6.34
C TYR A 116 -35.36 -4.83 7.65
N PRO A 117 -36.63 -4.39 7.68
CA PRO A 117 -37.44 -4.34 8.91
C PRO A 117 -37.77 -5.74 9.47
N ASP A 118 -37.69 -6.77 8.66
CA ASP A 118 -37.88 -8.18 9.01
C ASP A 118 -36.60 -8.85 9.54
N SER A 119 -35.45 -8.18 9.46
CA SER A 119 -34.16 -8.74 9.89
C SER A 119 -33.81 -8.32 11.31
N SER A 120 -33.84 -9.27 12.25
CA SER A 120 -33.40 -9.05 13.63
C SER A 120 -31.91 -8.71 13.70
N ILE A 121 -31.10 -9.25 12.78
CA ILE A 121 -29.67 -8.93 12.65
C ILE A 121 -29.50 -7.46 12.31
N ALA A 122 -30.15 -6.98 11.23
CA ALA A 122 -30.04 -5.58 10.80
C ALA A 122 -30.52 -4.61 11.88
N ALA A 123 -31.60 -4.96 12.60
CA ALA A 123 -32.13 -4.17 13.69
C ALA A 123 -31.17 -4.07 14.91
N LYS A 124 -30.39 -5.13 15.17
CA LYS A 124 -29.46 -5.21 16.30
C LYS A 124 -28.02 -4.82 15.97
N GLN A 125 -27.67 -4.62 14.70
CA GLN A 125 -26.35 -4.12 14.32
C GLN A 125 -26.07 -2.75 14.95
N SER A 126 -24.89 -2.59 15.51
CA SER A 126 -24.45 -1.38 16.23
C SER A 126 -23.08 -0.87 15.77
N THR A 127 -22.59 -1.36 14.62
CA THR A 127 -21.29 -1.00 14.05
C THR A 127 -21.32 0.38 13.39
N ALA A 128 -21.43 1.38 14.25
CA ALA A 128 -21.12 2.77 13.97
C ALA A 128 -19.60 2.99 14.03
N ARG A 129 -19.15 4.24 13.86
CA ARG A 129 -17.73 4.61 13.76
C ARG A 129 -16.86 4.04 14.88
N THR A 130 -17.21 4.26 16.15
CA THR A 130 -16.38 3.86 17.31
C THR A 130 -16.22 2.35 17.37
N LYS A 131 -17.32 1.60 17.18
CA LYS A 131 -17.28 0.13 17.20
C LYS A 131 -16.49 -0.42 16.02
N ALA A 132 -16.67 0.13 14.81
CA ALA A 132 -15.89 -0.25 13.65
C ALA A 132 -14.39 0.01 13.85
N THR A 133 -14.02 1.17 14.40
CA THR A 133 -12.62 1.47 14.75
C THR A 133 -12.07 0.47 15.76
N ALA A 134 -12.84 0.11 16.79
CA ALA A 134 -12.42 -0.88 17.78
C ALA A 134 -12.25 -2.27 17.15
N ILE A 135 -13.20 -2.71 16.32
CA ILE A 135 -13.13 -3.97 15.56
C ILE A 135 -11.86 -3.99 14.70
N ILE A 136 -11.59 -2.91 13.96
CA ILE A 136 -10.42 -2.86 13.07
C ILE A 136 -9.12 -2.89 13.87
N LYS A 137 -8.99 -2.05 14.90
CA LYS A 137 -7.76 -1.93 15.68
C LYS A 137 -7.46 -3.14 16.57
N HIS A 138 -8.49 -3.74 17.15
CA HIS A 138 -8.32 -4.75 18.20
C HIS A 138 -8.67 -6.17 17.74
N ILE A 139 -9.28 -6.34 16.55
CA ILE A 139 -9.65 -7.66 16.01
C ILE A 139 -9.00 -7.87 14.64
N LEU A 140 -9.36 -7.07 13.63
CA LEU A 140 -8.91 -7.33 12.25
C LEU A 140 -7.39 -7.14 12.08
N ALA A 141 -6.83 -6.03 12.56
CA ALA A 141 -5.39 -5.77 12.44
C ALA A 141 -4.54 -6.83 13.18
N PRO A 142 -4.79 -7.15 14.46
CA PRO A 142 -4.09 -8.25 15.14
C PRO A 142 -4.24 -9.60 14.45
N HIS A 143 -5.44 -9.90 13.92
CA HIS A 143 -5.67 -11.14 13.17
C HIS A 143 -4.81 -11.21 11.90
N SER A 144 -4.74 -10.11 11.12
CA SER A 144 -3.88 -10.04 9.94
C SER A 144 -2.41 -10.26 10.27
N ILE A 145 -1.90 -9.69 11.36
CA ILE A 145 -0.51 -9.92 11.80
C ILE A 145 -0.32 -11.38 12.24
N ALA A 146 -1.27 -11.96 12.97
CA ALA A 146 -1.20 -13.36 13.39
C ALA A 146 -1.18 -14.34 12.20
N GLN A 147 -1.92 -14.03 11.13
CA GLN A 147 -1.85 -14.79 9.88
C GLN A 147 -0.45 -14.72 9.24
N ILE A 148 0.12 -13.51 9.13
CA ILE A 148 1.49 -13.33 8.61
C ILE A 148 2.48 -14.17 9.41
N LYS A 149 2.41 -14.14 10.75
CA LYS A 149 3.29 -14.94 11.61
C LYS A 149 3.19 -16.43 11.32
N THR A 150 1.95 -16.95 11.28
CA THR A 150 1.68 -18.37 11.05
C THR A 150 2.20 -18.85 9.70
N GLU A 151 2.16 -17.98 8.67
CA GLU A 151 2.70 -18.28 7.35
C GLU A 151 4.23 -18.17 7.33
N VAL A 152 4.79 -17.12 7.93
CA VAL A 152 6.24 -16.86 7.96
C VAL A 152 7.00 -17.91 8.78
N GLU A 153 6.38 -18.50 9.81
CA GLU A 153 6.95 -19.63 10.56
C GLU A 153 7.18 -20.88 9.70
N LYS A 154 6.48 -21.00 8.56
CA LYS A 154 6.55 -22.16 7.66
C LYS A 154 7.49 -21.95 6.47
N VAL A 155 8.08 -20.77 6.33
CA VAL A 155 8.98 -20.45 5.22
C VAL A 155 10.40 -20.20 5.73
N PRO A 156 11.42 -20.70 5.01
CA PRO A 156 12.81 -20.54 5.45
C PRO A 156 13.36 -19.13 5.19
N PHE A 157 12.80 -18.42 4.20
CA PHE A 157 13.35 -17.15 3.72
C PHE A 157 12.26 -16.11 3.50
N TYR A 158 12.60 -14.85 3.78
CA TYR A 158 11.80 -13.71 3.40
C TYR A 158 12.65 -12.45 3.21
N GLY A 159 12.15 -11.54 2.38
CA GLY A 159 12.69 -10.20 2.23
C GLY A 159 11.88 -9.19 3.03
N ILE A 160 12.51 -8.08 3.37
CA ILE A 160 11.85 -6.91 3.94
C ILE A 160 12.01 -5.72 3.01
N SER A 161 11.00 -4.86 2.97
CA SER A 161 11.10 -3.58 2.25
C SER A 161 10.49 -2.44 3.05
N THR A 162 11.12 -1.28 2.95
CA THR A 162 10.63 -0.06 3.56
C THR A 162 10.96 1.14 2.70
N ASP A 163 10.12 2.15 2.79
CA ASP A 163 10.31 3.44 2.15
C ASP A 163 9.69 4.52 3.02
N SER A 164 10.04 5.76 2.75
CA SER A 164 9.43 6.90 3.41
C SER A 164 8.36 7.52 2.51
N SER A 165 7.30 8.04 3.10
CA SER A 165 6.48 9.03 2.41
C SER A 165 6.02 10.12 3.36
N ASN A 166 5.99 11.34 2.83
CA ASN A 166 5.67 12.53 3.59
C ASN A 166 4.14 12.68 3.69
N HIS A 167 3.62 12.70 4.91
CA HIS A 167 2.26 13.13 5.21
C HIS A 167 2.31 14.39 6.08
N LYS A 168 2.19 15.56 5.43
CA LYS A 168 2.41 16.88 6.07
C LYS A 168 3.81 16.96 6.68
N ALA A 169 3.92 17.06 8.00
CA ALA A 169 5.18 17.13 8.73
C ALA A 169 5.66 15.75 9.22
N GLU A 170 4.86 14.70 9.06
CA GLU A 170 5.19 13.35 9.51
C GLU A 170 5.76 12.51 8.37
N LYS A 171 6.78 11.71 8.69
CA LYS A 171 7.36 10.73 7.76
C LYS A 171 6.89 9.34 8.12
N LEU A 172 6.00 8.81 7.29
CA LEU A 172 5.43 7.49 7.47
C LEU A 172 6.31 6.44 6.78
N PHE A 173 6.60 5.37 7.50
CA PHE A 173 7.37 4.22 7.05
C PHE A 173 6.54 2.94 7.14
N PRO A 174 6.09 2.38 6.01
CA PRO A 174 5.62 1.01 5.96
C PRO A 174 6.81 0.04 6.01
N LEU A 175 6.63 -1.06 6.70
CA LEU A 175 7.49 -2.23 6.62
C LEU A 175 6.68 -3.36 5.98
N LEU A 176 7.11 -3.80 4.81
CA LEU A 176 6.55 -4.98 4.15
C LEU A 176 7.47 -6.18 4.36
N ILE A 177 6.86 -7.36 4.43
CA ILE A 177 7.54 -8.65 4.39
C ILE A 177 7.09 -9.41 3.13
N GLN A 178 8.04 -10.00 2.42
CA GLN A 178 7.82 -10.72 1.18
C GLN A 178 8.37 -12.15 1.30
N TYR A 179 7.54 -13.14 0.97
CA TYR A 179 7.88 -14.57 1.04
C TYR A 179 7.10 -15.35 0.00
N PHE A 180 7.46 -16.63 -0.17
CA PHE A 180 6.78 -17.53 -1.07
C PHE A 180 6.31 -18.78 -0.34
N THR A 181 5.08 -19.21 -0.62
CA THR A 181 4.55 -20.47 -0.13
C THR A 181 4.17 -21.34 -1.32
N GLU A 182 4.32 -22.64 -1.18
CA GLU A 182 3.97 -23.61 -2.21
C GLU A 182 2.51 -23.45 -2.68
N LYS A 183 1.59 -23.21 -1.74
CA LYS A 183 0.15 -23.14 -2.01
C LYS A 183 -0.31 -21.78 -2.54
N GLU A 184 0.08 -20.70 -1.87
CA GLU A 184 -0.44 -19.37 -2.18
C GLU A 184 0.47 -18.60 -3.15
N GLY A 185 1.66 -19.10 -3.45
CA GLY A 185 2.65 -18.44 -4.30
C GLY A 185 3.33 -17.26 -3.59
N LEU A 186 3.65 -16.22 -4.35
CA LEU A 186 4.28 -15.00 -3.84
C LEU A 186 3.33 -14.21 -2.93
N GLN A 187 3.78 -13.94 -1.71
CA GLN A 187 3.06 -13.15 -0.72
C GLN A 187 3.84 -11.88 -0.37
N ILE A 188 3.15 -10.74 -0.43
CA ILE A 188 3.67 -9.43 0.01
C ILE A 188 2.68 -8.88 1.02
N LYS A 189 3.11 -8.73 2.27
CA LYS A 189 2.25 -8.36 3.39
C LYS A 189 2.79 -7.14 4.13
N LEU A 190 1.88 -6.29 4.58
CA LEU A 190 2.21 -5.15 5.42
C LEU A 190 2.34 -5.60 6.88
N LEU A 191 3.53 -5.44 7.45
CA LEU A 191 3.83 -5.83 8.83
C LEU A 191 3.58 -4.66 9.80
N LYS A 192 4.03 -3.45 9.46
CA LYS A 192 3.87 -2.27 10.32
C LYS A 192 3.84 -1.00 9.48
N ILE A 193 3.13 0.03 9.94
CA ILE A 193 3.29 1.42 9.51
C ILE A 193 3.55 2.23 10.77
N ASP A 194 4.59 3.06 10.75
CA ASP A 194 4.87 3.97 11.86
C ASP A 194 5.42 5.31 11.36
N SER A 195 5.34 6.34 12.20
CA SER A 195 5.96 7.64 11.94
C SER A 195 7.35 7.67 12.57
N LEU A 196 8.38 7.95 11.76
CA LEU A 196 9.76 8.02 12.26
C LEU A 196 10.21 9.48 12.42
N PRO A 197 11.01 9.79 13.45
CA PRO A 197 11.46 11.16 13.72
C PRO A 197 12.48 11.69 12.70
N ASN A 198 13.16 10.81 11.97
CA ASN A 198 14.16 11.14 10.97
C ASN A 198 14.38 9.95 10.02
N GLU A 199 15.22 10.15 9.00
CA GLU A 199 15.56 9.15 7.98
C GLU A 199 17.03 8.74 8.06
N THR A 200 17.60 8.68 9.25
CA THR A 200 18.95 8.14 9.43
C THR A 200 18.93 6.63 9.26
N SER A 201 20.05 6.06 8.79
CA SER A 201 20.17 4.61 8.64
C SER A 201 19.97 3.88 9.97
N ASP A 202 20.42 4.44 11.11
CA ASP A 202 20.18 3.85 12.44
C ASP A 202 18.70 3.75 12.80
N THR A 203 17.94 4.82 12.53
CA THR A 203 16.52 4.88 12.86
C THR A 203 15.72 3.90 11.99
N ILE A 204 16.02 3.85 10.69
CA ILE A 204 15.36 2.94 9.75
C ILE A 204 15.71 1.47 10.05
N THR A 205 17.00 1.16 10.24
CA THR A 205 17.44 -0.21 10.61
C THR A 205 16.79 -0.66 11.93
N SER A 206 16.77 0.21 12.93
CA SER A 206 16.11 -0.08 14.21
C SER A 206 14.62 -0.33 14.04
N PHE A 207 13.94 0.47 13.21
CA PHE A 207 12.52 0.29 12.90
C PHE A 207 12.27 -1.08 12.24
N CYS A 208 13.06 -1.46 11.25
CA CYS A 208 12.95 -2.77 10.60
C CYS A 208 13.08 -3.91 11.61
N ILE A 209 14.20 -3.96 12.35
CA ILE A 209 14.49 -5.06 13.27
C ILE A 209 13.49 -5.14 14.43
N LYS A 210 13.19 -4.00 15.09
CA LYS A 210 12.24 -3.97 16.21
C LYS A 210 10.84 -4.40 15.77
N SER A 211 10.39 -4.01 14.59
CA SER A 211 9.06 -4.38 14.10
C SER A 211 8.87 -5.89 13.95
N LEU A 212 9.92 -6.62 13.55
CA LEU A 212 9.87 -8.09 13.52
C LEU A 212 9.96 -8.68 14.93
N GLN A 213 10.85 -8.17 15.77
CA GLN A 213 11.04 -8.65 17.15
C GLN A 213 9.79 -8.45 18.01
N ASP A 214 9.11 -7.30 17.90
CA ASP A 214 7.84 -7.01 18.58
C ASP A 214 6.76 -8.05 18.25
N GLN A 215 6.84 -8.66 17.07
CA GLN A 215 5.93 -9.70 16.60
C GLN A 215 6.49 -11.11 16.80
N ASN A 216 7.65 -11.29 17.43
CA ASN A 216 8.36 -12.58 17.55
C ASN A 216 8.63 -13.25 16.18
N ILE A 217 8.91 -12.46 15.15
CA ILE A 217 9.28 -12.97 13.82
C ILE A 217 10.83 -13.12 13.74
N PRO A 218 11.38 -14.29 13.39
CA PRO A 218 12.83 -14.54 13.49
C PRO A 218 13.68 -13.80 12.46
N VAL A 219 14.32 -12.68 12.84
CA VAL A 219 15.14 -11.85 11.93
C VAL A 219 16.21 -12.62 11.13
N GLN A 220 16.66 -13.77 11.63
CA GLN A 220 17.63 -14.63 10.95
C GLN A 220 17.15 -15.24 9.64
N ASN A 221 15.86 -15.22 9.34
CA ASN A 221 15.32 -15.70 8.05
C ASN A 221 15.27 -14.60 6.99
N ILE A 222 15.67 -13.36 7.31
CA ILE A 222 15.76 -12.26 6.33
C ILE A 222 16.87 -12.56 5.33
N VAL A 223 16.54 -12.70 4.04
CA VAL A 223 17.55 -12.89 2.97
C VAL A 223 17.72 -11.66 2.09
N ALA A 224 16.83 -10.67 2.20
CA ALA A 224 16.86 -9.50 1.35
C ALA A 224 16.31 -8.24 2.04
N PHE A 225 16.87 -7.10 1.65
CA PHE A 225 16.37 -5.77 1.97
C PHE A 225 16.13 -4.99 0.67
N SER A 226 14.95 -4.40 0.53
CA SER A 226 14.61 -3.52 -0.59
C SER A 226 14.19 -2.13 -0.11
N GLY A 227 14.59 -1.12 -0.87
CA GLY A 227 14.33 0.29 -0.57
C GLY A 227 14.68 1.18 -1.75
N ASP A 228 14.50 2.49 -1.57
CA ASP A 228 14.96 3.46 -2.56
C ASP A 228 16.48 3.55 -2.66
N ASN A 229 16.99 3.97 -3.81
CA ASN A 229 18.42 4.00 -4.16
C ASN A 229 19.23 5.08 -3.42
N THR A 230 18.77 5.54 -2.27
CA THR A 230 19.39 6.61 -1.50
C THR A 230 20.71 6.15 -0.87
N ASN A 231 21.59 7.11 -0.60
CA ASN A 231 22.81 6.86 0.17
C ASN A 231 22.50 6.28 1.56
N THR A 232 21.40 6.73 2.19
CA THR A 232 20.94 6.21 3.48
C THR A 232 20.64 4.72 3.43
N ASN A 233 20.01 4.23 2.35
CA ASN A 233 19.63 2.82 2.25
C ASN A 233 20.80 1.93 1.81
N PHE A 234 21.56 2.35 0.80
CA PHE A 234 22.54 1.47 0.14
C PHE A 234 23.97 2.02 0.05
N GLY A 235 24.23 3.27 0.43
CA GLY A 235 25.57 3.87 0.26
C GLY A 235 25.86 4.38 -1.15
N GLY A 236 24.82 4.67 -1.94
CA GLY A 236 24.93 5.19 -3.30
C GLY A 236 25.08 4.08 -4.34
N ARG A 237 25.43 4.48 -5.58
CA ARG A 237 25.52 3.56 -6.73
C ARG A 237 26.49 2.41 -6.47
N ASP A 238 27.68 2.74 -5.99
CA ASP A 238 28.77 1.78 -5.80
C ASP A 238 28.61 0.97 -4.50
N ARG A 239 27.54 1.25 -3.73
CA ARG A 239 27.16 0.57 -2.49
C ARG A 239 28.25 0.54 -1.43
N TYR A 240 29.03 1.62 -1.36
CA TYR A 240 30.14 1.77 -0.43
C TYR A 240 29.71 2.36 0.91
N GLY A 241 30.56 2.12 1.91
CA GLY A 241 30.43 2.69 3.24
C GLY A 241 29.59 1.82 4.19
N VAL A 242 29.71 2.17 5.47
CA VAL A 242 29.12 1.41 6.59
C VAL A 242 27.88 2.09 7.18
N ASN A 243 27.66 3.36 6.85
CA ASN A 243 26.60 4.19 7.44
C ASN A 243 25.28 4.14 6.67
N ASN A 244 24.91 2.97 6.15
CA ASN A 244 23.66 2.76 5.42
C ASN A 244 22.85 1.57 5.98
N VAL A 245 21.55 1.53 5.69
CA VAL A 245 20.62 0.52 6.24
C VAL A 245 21.05 -0.89 5.85
N PHE A 246 21.40 -1.08 4.57
CA PHE A 246 21.78 -2.38 4.03
C PHE A 246 23.01 -2.98 4.74
N PHE A 247 24.07 -2.19 4.91
CA PHE A 247 25.27 -2.62 5.64
C PHE A 247 24.96 -2.95 7.10
N LYS A 248 24.23 -2.07 7.80
CA LYS A 248 23.87 -2.27 9.21
C LYS A 248 22.99 -3.51 9.42
N LEU A 249 22.09 -3.81 8.48
CA LEU A 249 21.30 -5.05 8.51
C LEU A 249 22.21 -6.27 8.38
N LYS A 250 23.18 -6.27 7.46
CA LYS A 250 24.16 -7.37 7.34
C LYS A 250 24.95 -7.59 8.63
N GLU A 251 25.39 -6.52 9.30
CA GLU A 251 26.09 -6.62 10.57
C GLU A 251 25.21 -7.22 11.68
N ILE A 252 24.00 -6.69 11.85
CA ILE A 252 23.04 -7.17 12.88
C ILE A 252 22.67 -8.63 12.67
N LEU A 253 22.46 -9.03 11.41
CA LEU A 253 22.12 -10.40 11.06
C LEU A 253 23.34 -11.33 11.04
N SER A 254 24.56 -10.77 11.08
CA SER A 254 25.82 -11.52 10.98
C SER A 254 25.86 -12.46 9.77
N LYS A 255 25.27 -12.02 8.65
CA LYS A 255 25.23 -12.78 7.40
C LYS A 255 25.09 -11.87 6.19
N ASP A 256 25.44 -12.39 5.01
CA ASP A 256 25.17 -11.70 3.77
C ASP A 256 23.69 -11.75 3.41
N ILE A 257 23.15 -10.63 2.92
CA ILE A 257 21.77 -10.51 2.43
C ILE A 257 21.75 -9.74 1.11
N GLU A 258 20.69 -9.89 0.34
CA GLU A 258 20.52 -9.22 -0.94
C GLU A 258 19.97 -7.80 -0.77
N GLY A 259 20.66 -6.81 -1.32
CA GLY A 259 20.19 -5.42 -1.32
C GLY A 259 19.58 -5.06 -2.67
N ILE A 260 18.29 -4.73 -2.73
CA ILE A 260 17.62 -4.36 -3.99
C ILE A 260 17.18 -2.90 -3.95
N GLY A 261 17.79 -2.08 -4.80
CA GLY A 261 17.31 -0.72 -5.04
C GLY A 261 16.04 -0.73 -5.91
N CYS A 262 15.26 0.34 -5.86
CA CYS A 262 14.05 0.52 -6.67
C CYS A 262 14.37 0.64 -8.18
N PRO A 263 14.00 -0.35 -9.02
CA PRO A 263 14.26 -0.31 -10.46
C PRO A 263 13.41 0.73 -11.20
N ALA A 264 12.21 1.03 -10.69
CA ALA A 264 11.38 2.10 -11.23
C ALA A 264 12.07 3.47 -11.06
N HIS A 265 12.75 3.70 -9.93
CA HIS A 265 13.57 4.89 -9.72
C HIS A 265 14.82 4.90 -10.60
N ILE A 266 15.42 3.74 -10.91
CA ILE A 266 16.52 3.66 -11.89
C ILE A 266 16.03 4.18 -13.25
N LEU A 267 14.92 3.65 -13.76
CA LEU A 267 14.35 4.08 -15.05
C LEU A 267 13.93 5.55 -15.06
N HIS A 268 13.35 6.04 -13.95
CA HIS A 268 13.06 7.46 -13.76
C HIS A 268 14.33 8.31 -13.93
N ASN A 269 15.37 7.98 -13.17
CA ASN A 269 16.60 8.75 -13.17
C ASN A 269 17.35 8.63 -14.50
N THR A 270 17.25 7.49 -15.19
CA THR A 270 17.74 7.32 -16.57
C THR A 270 17.14 8.39 -17.49
N ALA A 271 15.82 8.57 -17.47
CA ALA A 271 15.15 9.54 -18.33
C ALA A 271 15.46 10.99 -17.93
N SER A 272 15.43 11.29 -16.63
CA SER A 272 15.72 12.63 -16.10
C SER A 272 17.16 13.06 -16.37
N THR A 273 18.14 12.21 -16.03
CA THR A 273 19.57 12.51 -16.27
C THR A 273 19.87 12.66 -17.77
N ALA A 274 19.22 11.87 -18.62
CA ALA A 274 19.35 12.01 -20.06
C ALA A 274 18.72 13.31 -20.57
N ALA A 275 17.57 13.74 -20.04
CA ALA A 275 16.94 15.00 -20.43
C ALA A 275 17.77 16.23 -20.01
N ASP A 276 18.52 16.16 -18.92
CA ASP A 276 19.35 17.27 -18.41
C ASP A 276 20.49 17.68 -19.38
N VAL A 277 20.84 16.85 -20.36
CA VAL A 277 21.88 17.18 -21.36
C VAL A 277 21.36 18.04 -22.51
N MET A 278 20.05 18.25 -22.60
CA MET A 278 19.44 19.01 -23.70
C MET A 278 19.41 20.51 -23.39
N SER A 279 19.44 21.32 -24.44
CA SER A 279 19.37 22.78 -24.38
C SER A 279 18.02 23.29 -23.83
N ILE A 280 16.96 22.50 -23.93
CA ILE A 280 15.61 22.86 -23.47
C ILE A 280 15.18 21.95 -22.32
N ASP A 281 15.17 22.51 -21.12
CA ASP A 281 14.63 21.87 -19.91
C ASP A 281 13.09 21.89 -19.94
N VAL A 282 12.52 20.89 -20.62
CA VAL A 282 11.07 20.67 -20.74
C VAL A 282 10.42 20.52 -19.37
N GLU A 283 11.09 19.90 -18.40
CA GLU A 283 10.56 19.68 -17.05
C GLU A 283 10.32 21.01 -16.33
N SER A 284 11.32 21.91 -16.35
CA SER A 284 11.20 23.23 -15.75
C SER A 284 10.16 24.10 -16.45
N ILE A 285 10.02 23.98 -17.78
CA ILE A 285 8.98 24.69 -18.54
C ILE A 285 7.58 24.23 -18.14
N VAL A 286 7.36 22.92 -18.03
CA VAL A 286 6.09 22.34 -17.55
C VAL A 286 5.71 22.93 -16.19
N LEU A 287 6.64 22.97 -15.25
CA LEU A 287 6.42 23.52 -13.90
C LEU A 287 6.09 25.02 -13.92
N LYS A 288 6.79 25.80 -14.76
CA LYS A 288 6.54 27.24 -14.90
C LYS A 288 5.16 27.52 -15.50
N ILE A 289 4.76 26.78 -16.53
CA ILE A 289 3.44 26.89 -17.16
C ILE A 289 2.35 26.52 -16.14
N PHE A 290 2.48 25.39 -15.44
CA PHE A 290 1.52 24.99 -14.40
C PHE A 290 1.39 26.05 -13.30
N LYS A 291 2.51 26.53 -12.75
CA LYS A 291 2.51 27.56 -11.71
C LYS A 291 1.80 28.84 -12.17
N TYR A 292 1.92 29.20 -13.44
CA TYR A 292 1.26 30.38 -13.99
C TYR A 292 -0.27 30.32 -13.90
N PHE A 293 -0.86 29.14 -14.10
CA PHE A 293 -2.31 28.94 -14.12
C PHE A 293 -2.90 28.43 -12.80
N SER A 294 -2.16 27.61 -12.04
CA SER A 294 -2.66 26.78 -10.92
C SER A 294 -3.51 27.48 -9.85
N ILE A 295 -3.34 28.78 -9.63
CA ILE A 295 -4.05 29.55 -8.58
C ILE A 295 -5.02 30.58 -9.18
N PHE A 296 -4.83 30.97 -10.45
CA PHE A 296 -5.45 32.17 -11.01
C PHE A 296 -6.54 31.81 -12.02
N THR A 297 -7.78 31.71 -11.54
CA THR A 297 -8.96 31.39 -12.37
C THR A 297 -9.11 32.36 -13.55
N VAL A 298 -8.82 33.65 -13.35
CA VAL A 298 -8.88 34.66 -14.42
C VAL A 298 -7.94 34.33 -15.59
N ARG A 299 -6.75 33.76 -15.32
CA ARG A 299 -5.82 33.34 -16.38
C ARG A 299 -6.33 32.09 -17.10
N VAL A 300 -6.95 31.17 -16.37
CA VAL A 300 -7.54 29.96 -16.93
C VAL A 300 -8.71 30.29 -17.85
N GLU A 301 -9.63 31.16 -17.44
CA GLU A 301 -10.75 31.58 -18.30
C GLU A 301 -10.23 32.27 -19.57
N ARG A 302 -9.25 33.17 -19.46
CA ARG A 302 -8.63 33.77 -20.65
C ARG A 302 -8.00 32.74 -21.57
N LEU A 303 -7.30 31.74 -21.05
CA LEU A 303 -6.74 30.66 -21.88
C LEU A 303 -7.84 29.89 -22.63
N LYS A 304 -9.02 29.69 -22.03
CA LYS A 304 -10.15 29.06 -22.72
C LYS A 304 -10.61 29.86 -23.93
N ASP A 305 -10.57 31.19 -23.88
CA ASP A 305 -10.91 32.03 -25.04
C ASP A 305 -9.95 31.77 -26.23
N PHE A 306 -8.66 31.54 -25.96
CA PHE A 306 -7.69 31.14 -26.99
C PHE A 306 -7.92 29.70 -27.47
N CYS A 307 -8.30 28.80 -26.57
CA CYS A 307 -8.70 27.43 -26.94
C CYS A 307 -9.90 27.43 -27.89
N GLU A 308 -10.92 28.23 -27.61
CA GLU A 308 -12.11 28.40 -28.46
C GLU A 308 -11.74 28.96 -29.84
N GLN A 309 -10.90 30.01 -29.89
CA GLN A 309 -10.40 30.59 -31.14
C GLN A 309 -9.62 29.58 -32.00
N ALA A 310 -8.84 28.71 -31.37
CA ALA A 310 -8.07 27.66 -32.04
C ALA A 310 -8.87 26.38 -32.33
N ALA A 311 -10.17 26.33 -32.00
CA ALA A 311 -11.01 25.13 -32.05
C ALA A 311 -10.40 23.91 -31.34
N ILE A 312 -9.72 24.14 -30.21
CA ILE A 312 -9.10 23.11 -29.37
C ILE A 312 -9.86 23.03 -28.05
N GLU A 313 -10.25 21.83 -27.63
CA GLU A 313 -10.92 21.63 -26.34
C GLU A 313 -9.98 21.96 -25.18
N TYR A 314 -10.42 22.86 -24.28
CA TYR A 314 -9.64 23.18 -23.09
C TYR A 314 -9.49 21.97 -22.17
N ASN A 315 -8.31 21.83 -21.63
CA ASN A 315 -7.93 20.75 -20.76
C ASN A 315 -7.07 21.34 -19.61
N ASN A 316 -7.39 21.01 -18.36
CA ASN A 316 -6.63 21.51 -17.19
C ASN A 316 -5.12 21.28 -17.31
N ILE A 317 -4.31 22.31 -17.09
CA ILE A 317 -2.85 22.16 -17.07
C ILE A 317 -2.44 21.27 -15.89
N LEU A 318 -1.60 20.27 -16.16
CA LEU A 318 -1.13 19.33 -15.16
C LEU A 318 0.23 19.74 -14.61
N SER A 319 0.45 19.50 -13.33
CA SER A 319 1.77 19.64 -12.71
C SER A 319 2.57 18.37 -12.88
N HIS A 320 3.89 18.53 -12.86
CA HIS A 320 4.85 17.45 -12.68
C HIS A 320 5.40 17.44 -11.24
N SER A 321 5.82 16.28 -10.74
CA SER A 321 6.59 16.12 -9.50
C SER A 321 7.95 15.53 -9.85
N ARG A 322 9.04 16.21 -9.48
CA ARG A 322 10.42 15.77 -9.79
C ARG A 322 10.73 14.34 -9.34
N SER A 323 10.13 13.91 -8.24
CA SER A 323 10.28 12.55 -7.70
C SER A 323 9.43 11.49 -8.42
N ARG A 324 8.61 11.85 -9.40
CA ARG A 324 7.70 10.94 -10.13
C ARG A 324 7.58 11.30 -11.60
N TRP A 325 8.45 10.74 -12.45
CA TRP A 325 8.51 10.95 -13.90
C TRP A 325 7.22 10.54 -14.60
N LEU A 326 6.49 9.57 -14.03
CA LEU A 326 5.14 9.21 -14.48
C LEU A 326 4.16 10.39 -14.52
N SER A 327 4.42 11.48 -13.80
CA SER A 327 3.61 12.71 -13.88
C SER A 327 4.05 13.66 -15.00
N LEU A 328 5.25 13.50 -15.56
CA LEU A 328 5.77 14.38 -16.62
C LEU A 328 5.08 14.10 -17.95
N LEU A 329 4.97 12.83 -18.36
CA LEU A 329 4.39 12.48 -19.65
C LEU A 329 2.95 13.03 -19.82
N PRO A 330 2.01 12.84 -18.87
CA PRO A 330 0.68 13.45 -18.98
C PRO A 330 0.71 14.98 -19.05
N ALA A 331 1.67 15.62 -18.38
CA ALA A 331 1.82 17.07 -18.40
C ALA A 331 2.38 17.58 -19.74
N ILE A 332 3.35 16.86 -20.33
CA ILE A 332 3.85 17.12 -21.69
C ILE A 332 2.74 16.92 -22.71
N GLU A 333 1.99 15.81 -22.64
CA GLU A 333 0.84 15.56 -23.52
C GLU A 333 -0.19 16.69 -23.43
N ARG A 334 -0.43 17.23 -22.22
CA ARG A 334 -1.34 18.36 -22.00
C ARG A 334 -0.84 19.63 -22.68
N ILE A 335 0.45 19.93 -22.56
CA ILE A 335 1.06 21.11 -23.20
C ILE A 335 1.05 20.97 -24.72
N LEU A 336 1.40 19.80 -25.26
CA LEU A 336 1.36 19.53 -26.69
C LEU A 336 -0.06 19.66 -27.28
N LYS A 337 -1.08 19.16 -26.57
CA LYS A 337 -2.48 19.33 -26.97
C LYS A 337 -2.92 20.80 -27.01
N LEU A 338 -2.40 21.60 -26.09
CA LEU A 338 -2.72 23.02 -25.96
C LEU A 338 -1.64 23.93 -26.58
N TRP A 339 -0.78 23.38 -27.43
CA TRP A 339 0.43 24.07 -27.88
C TRP A 339 0.13 25.41 -28.54
N LEU A 340 -0.77 25.42 -29.52
CA LEU A 340 -1.18 26.63 -30.24
C LEU A 340 -1.85 27.67 -29.31
N PRO A 341 -2.90 27.33 -28.52
CA PRO A 341 -3.49 28.26 -27.56
C PRO A 341 -2.50 28.83 -26.54
N LEU A 342 -1.59 28.00 -26.01
CA LEU A 342 -0.59 28.44 -25.05
C LEU A 342 0.42 29.40 -25.69
N LYS A 343 0.90 29.08 -26.90
CA LYS A 343 1.82 29.94 -27.66
C LYS A 343 1.21 31.32 -27.90
N GLU A 344 -0.03 31.37 -28.39
CA GLU A 344 -0.72 32.64 -28.65
C GLU A 344 -1.04 33.42 -27.37
N PHE A 345 -1.47 32.72 -26.32
CA PHE A 345 -1.72 33.32 -25.01
C PHE A 345 -0.47 34.00 -24.48
N PHE A 346 0.66 33.30 -24.42
CA PHE A 346 1.90 33.84 -23.88
C PHE A 346 2.53 34.92 -24.77
N ALA A 347 2.30 34.89 -26.08
CA ALA A 347 2.71 35.97 -26.98
C ALA A 347 1.97 37.31 -26.70
N LYS A 348 0.72 37.25 -26.22
CA LYS A 348 -0.09 38.44 -25.91
C LYS A 348 -0.06 38.83 -24.43
N GLU A 349 0.60 38.06 -23.57
CA GLU A 349 0.54 38.23 -22.12
C GLU A 349 1.65 39.16 -21.60
N ALA A 350 1.27 40.36 -21.14
CA ALA A 350 2.22 41.40 -20.74
C ALA A 350 3.13 41.05 -19.55
N LYS A 351 2.69 40.18 -18.63
CA LYS A 351 3.44 39.78 -17.42
C LYS A 351 3.69 38.27 -17.38
N ALA A 352 4.01 37.67 -18.53
CA ALA A 352 4.39 36.27 -18.63
C ALA A 352 5.81 36.00 -18.09
N PRO A 353 6.10 34.80 -17.57
CA PRO A 353 7.46 34.40 -17.23
C PRO A 353 8.34 34.38 -18.49
N LYS A 354 9.44 35.13 -18.49
CA LYS A 354 10.35 35.24 -19.65
C LYS A 354 10.76 33.89 -20.23
N ALA A 355 11.11 32.92 -19.38
CA ALA A 355 11.49 31.58 -19.83
C ALA A 355 10.39 30.85 -20.63
N VAL A 356 9.11 31.10 -20.33
CA VAL A 356 7.98 30.49 -21.07
C VAL A 356 7.76 31.22 -22.39
N VAL A 357 7.93 32.54 -22.41
CA VAL A 357 7.85 33.34 -23.65
C VAL A 357 8.98 32.95 -24.61
N ASP A 358 10.21 32.92 -24.12
CA ASP A 358 11.39 32.53 -24.89
C ASP A 358 11.24 31.09 -25.43
N PHE A 359 10.71 30.17 -24.62
CA PHE A 359 10.38 28.80 -25.04
C PHE A 359 9.38 28.78 -26.21
N PHE A 360 8.23 29.45 -26.14
CA PHE A 360 7.26 29.43 -27.24
C PHE A 360 7.70 30.23 -28.48
N ALA A 361 8.69 31.11 -28.35
CA ALA A 361 9.28 31.85 -29.45
C ALA A 361 10.31 31.02 -30.25
N ASP A 362 10.99 30.07 -29.60
CA ASP A 362 11.95 29.18 -30.26
C ASP A 362 11.22 28.08 -31.07
N PRO A 363 11.45 27.99 -32.40
CA PRO A 363 10.85 26.94 -33.23
C PRO A 363 11.27 25.52 -32.84
N LEU A 364 12.43 25.32 -32.19
CA LEU A 364 12.87 23.99 -31.74
C LEU A 364 12.18 23.52 -30.46
N SER A 365 11.58 24.40 -29.66
CA SER A 365 10.93 24.02 -28.40
C SER A 365 9.88 22.94 -28.55
N GLU A 366 9.08 22.99 -29.61
CA GLU A 366 8.10 21.95 -29.91
C GLU A 366 8.78 20.62 -30.28
N VAL A 367 9.88 20.69 -31.05
CA VAL A 367 10.67 19.53 -31.45
C VAL A 367 11.28 18.83 -30.24
N TYR A 368 11.94 19.58 -29.34
CA TYR A 368 12.46 19.03 -28.08
C TYR A 368 11.34 18.42 -27.22
N THR A 369 10.18 19.10 -27.13
CA THR A 369 9.05 18.59 -26.34
C THR A 369 8.50 17.28 -26.91
N LEU A 370 8.38 17.16 -28.25
CA LEU A 370 7.98 15.92 -28.93
C LEU A 370 9.02 14.80 -28.77
N PHE A 371 10.31 15.14 -28.81
CA PHE A 371 11.39 14.20 -28.57
C PHE A 371 11.29 13.62 -27.16
N VAL A 372 11.24 14.48 -26.13
CA VAL A 372 11.09 14.06 -24.72
C VAL A 372 9.82 13.25 -24.53
N HIS A 373 8.71 13.65 -25.13
CA HIS A 373 7.46 12.87 -25.12
C HIS A 373 7.68 11.44 -25.63
N SER A 374 8.35 11.27 -26.78
CA SER A 374 8.62 9.95 -27.37
C SER A 374 9.50 9.05 -26.49
N GLN A 375 10.48 9.64 -25.80
CA GLN A 375 11.36 8.90 -24.89
C GLN A 375 10.68 8.60 -23.55
N ALA A 376 9.97 9.57 -22.98
CA ALA A 376 9.19 9.41 -21.76
C ALA A 376 8.12 8.31 -21.91
N PHE A 377 7.44 8.24 -23.07
CA PHE A 377 6.47 7.19 -23.37
C PHE A 377 7.09 5.78 -23.31
N LEU A 378 8.30 5.61 -23.89
CA LEU A 378 9.03 4.33 -23.81
C LEU A 378 9.33 3.96 -22.36
N ILE A 379 9.91 4.88 -21.59
CA ILE A 379 10.33 4.62 -20.21
C ILE A 379 9.13 4.34 -19.30
N GLU A 380 8.05 5.12 -19.42
CA GLU A 380 6.82 4.91 -18.65
C GLU A 380 6.19 3.53 -18.92
N LYS A 381 6.20 3.07 -20.18
CA LYS A 381 5.74 1.72 -20.53
C LYS A 381 6.52 0.64 -19.76
N GLN A 382 7.81 0.82 -19.55
CA GLN A 382 8.66 -0.14 -18.86
C GLN A 382 8.50 -0.05 -17.33
N ILE A 383 8.38 1.17 -16.77
CA ILE A 383 8.05 1.39 -15.35
C ILE A 383 6.73 0.68 -15.00
N LYS A 384 5.69 0.86 -15.82
CA LYS A 384 4.39 0.19 -15.61
C LYS A 384 4.46 -1.34 -15.64
N LYS A 385 5.44 -1.93 -16.34
CA LYS A 385 5.67 -3.38 -16.29
C LYS A 385 6.31 -3.80 -14.96
N ILE A 386 7.24 -3.00 -14.45
CA ILE A 386 7.95 -3.23 -13.19
C ILE A 386 7.02 -3.03 -11.99
N GLU A 387 6.10 -2.06 -12.04
CA GLU A 387 5.17 -1.78 -10.94
C GLU A 387 3.95 -2.73 -10.89
N LYS A 388 3.95 -3.82 -11.68
CA LYS A 388 2.91 -4.85 -11.58
C LYS A 388 2.95 -5.52 -10.21
N SER A 389 1.81 -6.00 -9.74
CA SER A 389 1.66 -6.55 -8.38
C SER A 389 2.46 -7.84 -8.12
N VAL A 390 2.84 -8.56 -9.17
CA VAL A 390 3.60 -9.82 -9.10
C VAL A 390 4.65 -9.78 -10.20
N ILE A 391 5.89 -9.53 -9.82
CA ILE A 391 7.06 -9.59 -10.70
C ILE A 391 8.31 -9.96 -9.89
N THR A 392 9.16 -10.82 -10.44
CA THR A 392 10.41 -11.23 -9.80
C THR A 392 11.58 -10.32 -10.18
N ILE A 393 12.68 -10.39 -9.42
CA ILE A 393 13.92 -9.66 -9.77
C ILE A 393 14.48 -10.08 -11.14
N VAL A 394 14.27 -11.33 -11.53
CA VAL A 394 14.69 -11.87 -12.83
C VAL A 394 13.87 -11.24 -13.97
N GLU A 395 12.54 -11.16 -13.81
CA GLU A 395 11.66 -10.51 -14.79
C GLU A 395 11.93 -9.00 -14.89
N VAL A 396 12.18 -8.33 -13.75
CA VAL A 396 12.59 -6.93 -13.70
C VAL A 396 13.87 -6.70 -14.50
N LYS A 397 14.88 -7.54 -14.30
CA LYS A 397 16.15 -7.46 -15.03
C LYS A 397 15.95 -7.57 -16.54
N ASN A 398 15.08 -8.49 -17.00
CA ASN A 398 14.74 -8.58 -18.42
C ASN A 398 14.11 -7.27 -18.94
N VAL A 399 13.21 -6.65 -18.16
CA VAL A 399 12.63 -5.35 -18.54
C VAL A 399 13.70 -4.26 -18.66
N LEU A 400 14.68 -4.22 -17.76
CA LEU A 400 15.78 -3.25 -17.81
C LEU A 400 16.71 -3.52 -19.01
N GLN A 401 17.05 -4.78 -19.29
CA GLN A 401 17.84 -5.18 -20.45
C GLN A 401 17.12 -4.85 -21.78
N ASP A 402 15.83 -5.12 -21.87
CA ASP A 402 14.99 -4.75 -23.02
C ASP A 402 14.92 -3.23 -23.22
N THR A 403 14.91 -2.47 -22.12
CA THR A 403 14.91 -1.01 -22.17
C THR A 403 16.25 -0.49 -22.69
N LYS A 404 17.36 -1.02 -22.17
CA LYS A 404 18.71 -0.72 -22.65
C LYS A 404 18.83 -1.01 -24.15
N LYS A 405 18.41 -2.20 -24.59
CA LYS A 405 18.42 -2.59 -26.00
C LYS A 405 17.63 -1.62 -26.87
N GLN A 406 16.42 -1.26 -26.47
CA GLN A 406 15.61 -0.28 -27.22
C GLN A 406 16.25 1.10 -27.30
N LEU A 407 16.91 1.57 -26.25
CA LEU A 407 17.65 2.83 -26.27
C LEU A 407 18.86 2.75 -27.21
N SER A 408 19.62 1.64 -27.18
CA SER A 408 20.73 1.39 -28.10
C SER A 408 20.28 1.34 -29.55
N ASP A 409 19.18 0.62 -29.84
CA ASP A 409 18.61 0.55 -31.18
C ASP A 409 18.15 1.94 -31.66
N ARG A 410 17.55 2.75 -30.78
CA ARG A 410 17.16 4.13 -31.11
C ARG A 410 18.38 5.01 -31.41
N LEU A 411 19.47 4.88 -30.66
CA LEU A 411 20.72 5.59 -30.91
C LEU A 411 21.32 5.20 -32.27
N ILE A 412 21.47 3.90 -32.53
CA ILE A 412 22.06 3.37 -33.78
C ILE A 412 21.26 3.86 -34.99
N ASN A 413 19.93 3.82 -34.90
CA ASN A 413 19.04 4.23 -35.98
C ASN A 413 18.74 5.74 -36.00
N LYS A 414 19.33 6.54 -35.09
CA LYS A 414 19.03 7.97 -34.90
C LYS A 414 17.52 8.25 -34.82
N TYR A 415 16.79 7.39 -34.10
CA TYR A 415 15.33 7.44 -34.02
C TYR A 415 14.85 8.53 -33.05
N LEU A 416 14.23 9.58 -33.60
CA LEU A 416 13.71 10.72 -32.83
C LEU A 416 12.25 10.58 -32.37
N GLY A 417 11.50 9.65 -32.97
CA GLY A 417 10.05 9.57 -32.87
C GLY A 417 9.35 10.23 -34.07
N ASN A 418 8.24 9.64 -34.52
CA ASN A 418 7.60 10.02 -35.79
C ASN A 418 7.20 11.50 -35.86
N GLN A 419 6.52 12.02 -34.82
CA GLN A 419 6.09 13.43 -34.77
C GLN A 419 7.29 14.38 -34.70
N THR A 420 8.30 14.03 -33.90
CA THR A 420 9.56 14.77 -33.82
C THR A 420 10.23 14.88 -35.18
N THR A 421 10.41 13.75 -35.88
CA THR A 421 11.03 13.69 -37.20
C THR A 421 10.25 14.51 -38.23
N GLN A 422 8.92 14.43 -38.24
CA GLN A 422 8.08 15.19 -39.16
C GLN A 422 8.23 16.70 -38.96
N LEU A 423 8.11 17.18 -37.72
CA LEU A 423 8.22 18.60 -37.43
C LEU A 423 9.65 19.12 -37.67
N TYR A 424 10.65 18.38 -37.22
CA TYR A 424 12.06 18.74 -37.42
C TYR A 424 12.42 18.88 -38.90
N ASN A 425 12.04 17.90 -39.73
CA ASN A 425 12.28 17.95 -41.17
C ASN A 425 11.51 19.09 -41.84
N LYS A 426 10.27 19.36 -41.40
CA LYS A 426 9.49 20.50 -41.89
C LYS A 426 10.23 21.82 -41.64
N LEU A 427 10.65 22.07 -40.40
CA LEU A 427 11.36 23.30 -40.03
C LEU A 427 12.69 23.46 -40.78
N LYS A 428 13.39 22.35 -41.03
CA LYS A 428 14.63 22.33 -41.81
C LYS A 428 14.38 22.68 -43.29
N ASN A 429 13.36 22.08 -43.90
CA ASN A 429 13.01 22.32 -45.30
C ASN A 429 12.48 23.74 -45.54
N GLU A 430 11.79 24.31 -44.56
CA GLU A 430 11.27 25.69 -44.60
C GLU A 430 12.35 26.74 -44.28
N GLY A 431 13.56 26.33 -43.89
CA GLY A 431 14.64 27.24 -43.50
C GLY A 431 14.38 27.99 -42.19
N THR A 432 13.45 27.51 -41.37
CA THR A 432 13.09 28.12 -40.07
C THR A 432 14.19 27.91 -39.02
N ILE A 433 14.95 26.81 -39.14
CA ILE A 433 16.12 26.52 -38.32
C ILE A 433 17.38 26.53 -39.18
N ASN A 434 18.49 27.06 -38.63
CA ASN A 434 19.77 27.10 -39.33
C ASN A 434 20.59 25.82 -39.12
N THR A 435 21.69 25.68 -39.88
CA THR A 435 22.58 24.50 -39.82
C THR A 435 23.13 24.25 -38.41
N SER A 436 23.56 25.29 -37.71
CA SER A 436 24.11 25.17 -36.35
C SER A 436 23.07 24.69 -35.34
N GLN A 437 21.82 25.15 -35.45
CA GLN A 437 20.70 24.68 -34.63
C GLN A 437 20.38 23.21 -34.90
N SER A 438 20.38 22.80 -36.17
CA SER A 438 20.19 21.41 -36.59
C SER A 438 21.29 20.49 -36.05
N GLU A 439 22.56 20.89 -36.19
CA GLU A 439 23.71 20.14 -35.67
C GLU A 439 23.69 20.01 -34.15
N THR A 440 23.29 21.08 -33.45
CA THR A 440 23.15 21.07 -31.99
C THR A 440 22.08 20.07 -31.55
N PHE A 441 20.89 20.11 -32.16
CA PHE A 441 19.82 19.17 -31.85
C PHE A 441 20.20 17.70 -32.16
N ASP A 442 20.82 17.44 -33.31
CA ASP A 442 21.26 16.10 -33.69
C ASP A 442 22.32 15.56 -32.71
N LYS A 443 23.24 16.42 -32.25
CA LYS A 443 24.23 16.06 -31.22
C LYS A 443 23.56 15.75 -29.88
N GLU A 444 22.69 16.64 -29.40
CA GLU A 444 22.03 16.49 -28.10
C GLU A 444 21.13 15.25 -28.02
N THR A 445 20.45 14.89 -29.12
CA THR A 445 19.67 13.63 -29.14
C THR A 445 20.55 12.39 -29.08
N GLY A 446 21.74 12.42 -29.69
CA GLY A 446 22.75 11.38 -29.50
C GLY A 446 23.28 11.32 -28.07
N ASP A 447 23.62 12.47 -27.49
CA ASP A 447 24.09 12.61 -26.11
C ASP A 447 23.03 12.13 -25.10
N PHE A 448 21.74 12.41 -25.36
CA PHE A 448 20.61 11.90 -24.57
C PHE A 448 20.64 10.38 -24.49
N PHE A 449 20.71 9.67 -25.62
CA PHE A 449 20.67 8.21 -25.62
C PHE A 449 21.93 7.61 -24.99
N ASN A 450 23.12 8.16 -25.27
CA ASN A 450 24.36 7.72 -24.64
C ASN A 450 24.29 7.86 -23.12
N THR A 451 23.81 9.01 -22.63
CA THR A 451 23.64 9.27 -21.20
C THR A 451 22.65 8.31 -20.57
N ALA A 452 21.51 8.07 -21.23
CA ALA A 452 20.49 7.13 -20.77
C ALA A 452 21.03 5.70 -20.65
N ILE A 453 21.71 5.20 -21.67
CA ILE A 453 22.30 3.86 -21.72
C ILE A 453 23.35 3.72 -20.62
N CYS A 454 24.28 4.67 -20.52
CA CYS A 454 25.36 4.65 -19.54
C CYS A 454 24.82 4.66 -18.11
N TYR A 455 23.84 5.52 -17.81
CA TYR A 455 23.19 5.55 -16.50
C TYR A 455 22.51 4.21 -16.20
N LEU A 456 21.75 3.65 -17.14
CA LEU A 456 21.03 2.40 -16.92
C LEU A 456 21.99 1.22 -16.67
N GLU A 457 23.07 1.10 -17.45
CA GLU A 457 24.10 0.09 -17.27
C GLU A 457 24.70 0.13 -15.86
N GLN A 458 25.17 1.31 -15.46
CA GLN A 458 25.81 1.55 -14.17
C GLN A 458 24.92 1.15 -12.98
N TRP A 459 23.62 1.40 -13.06
CA TRP A 459 22.70 1.10 -11.96
C TRP A 459 22.12 -0.33 -12.01
N THR A 460 22.28 -1.05 -13.12
CA THR A 460 21.84 -2.45 -13.27
C THR A 460 22.92 -3.49 -12.97
N GLU A 461 24.19 -3.08 -12.88
CA GLU A 461 25.32 -3.98 -12.59
C GLU A 461 25.11 -4.85 -11.33
N PRO A 462 24.64 -4.34 -10.17
CA PRO A 462 24.44 -5.17 -8.99
C PRO A 462 23.39 -6.28 -9.14
N MET A 463 22.56 -6.23 -10.20
CA MET A 463 21.54 -7.23 -10.50
C MET A 463 22.07 -8.37 -11.37
N THR A 464 23.28 -8.27 -11.94
CA THR A 464 23.87 -9.29 -12.81
C THR A 464 24.09 -10.63 -12.11
N LYS A 465 24.38 -10.63 -10.80
CA LYS A 465 24.46 -11.87 -10.00
C LYS A 465 23.20 -12.74 -10.05
N PHE A 466 22.04 -12.17 -10.39
CA PHE A 466 20.80 -12.93 -10.54
C PHE A 466 20.65 -13.61 -11.91
N ASP A 467 21.64 -13.48 -12.81
CA ASP A 467 21.68 -14.19 -14.10
C ASP A 467 21.58 -15.70 -13.95
N VAL A 468 22.15 -16.26 -12.88
CA VAL A 468 22.07 -17.70 -12.61
C VAL A 468 20.63 -18.19 -12.52
N PHE A 469 19.68 -17.35 -12.07
CA PHE A 469 18.26 -17.70 -11.96
C PHE A 469 17.45 -17.51 -13.25
N ALA A 470 18.07 -17.08 -14.35
CA ALA A 470 17.35 -16.75 -15.59
C ALA A 470 16.54 -17.93 -16.17
N TRP A 471 17.05 -19.15 -16.01
CA TRP A 471 16.37 -20.37 -16.45
C TRP A 471 15.01 -20.56 -15.75
N MET A 472 14.84 -20.06 -14.52
CA MET A 472 13.62 -20.22 -13.74
C MET A 472 12.42 -19.45 -14.29
N ILE A 473 12.56 -18.66 -15.36
CA ILE A 473 11.42 -18.08 -16.08
C ILE A 473 10.62 -19.19 -16.79
N LEU A 474 11.27 -20.31 -17.14
CA LEU A 474 10.68 -21.46 -17.82
C LEU A 474 9.95 -21.05 -19.12
N ASN A 475 10.54 -20.13 -19.90
CA ASN A 475 10.06 -19.82 -21.25
C ASN A 475 10.52 -20.86 -22.27
N ASP A 476 11.62 -21.54 -21.96
CA ASP A 476 12.23 -22.61 -22.75
C ASP A 476 12.64 -23.74 -21.79
N ILE A 477 12.96 -24.92 -22.33
CA ILE A 477 13.36 -26.07 -21.53
C ILE A 477 14.77 -25.80 -20.93
N PRO A 478 14.90 -25.73 -19.59
CA PRO A 478 16.17 -25.41 -18.95
C PRO A 478 17.22 -26.51 -19.18
N GLN A 479 18.49 -26.11 -19.22
CA GLN A 479 19.63 -27.02 -19.26
C GLN A 479 20.19 -27.25 -17.86
N TRP A 480 20.70 -28.46 -17.59
CA TRP A 480 21.23 -28.81 -16.26
C TRP A 480 22.32 -27.85 -15.78
N GLN A 481 23.22 -27.44 -16.68
CA GLN A 481 24.32 -26.53 -16.34
C GLN A 481 23.82 -25.22 -15.72
N GLN A 482 22.68 -24.69 -16.17
CA GLN A 482 22.09 -23.46 -15.62
C GLN A 482 21.56 -23.66 -14.19
N VAL A 483 21.00 -24.84 -13.93
CA VAL A 483 20.51 -25.22 -12.61
C VAL A 483 21.68 -25.46 -11.66
N GLU A 484 22.73 -26.13 -12.12
CA GLU A 484 23.97 -26.36 -11.37
C GLU A 484 24.65 -25.05 -10.96
N GLU A 485 24.71 -24.05 -11.84
CA GLU A 485 25.20 -22.70 -11.50
C GLU A 485 24.37 -22.04 -10.39
N THR A 486 23.05 -22.22 -10.42
CA THR A 486 22.15 -21.71 -9.37
C THR A 486 22.37 -22.44 -8.04
N THR A 487 22.48 -23.76 -8.09
CA THR A 487 22.79 -24.61 -6.92
C THR A 487 24.08 -24.17 -6.26
N LYS A 488 25.13 -23.94 -7.05
CA LYS A 488 26.42 -23.43 -6.55
C LYS A 488 26.26 -22.06 -5.88
N TYR A 489 25.58 -21.12 -6.54
CA TYR A 489 25.32 -19.78 -5.98
C TYR A 489 24.59 -19.84 -4.62
N LEU A 490 23.59 -20.72 -4.51
CA LEU A 490 22.81 -20.88 -3.28
C LEU A 490 23.60 -21.57 -2.17
N ASN A 491 24.45 -22.54 -2.51
CA ASN A 491 25.30 -23.21 -1.54
C ASN A 491 26.42 -22.31 -1.00
N GLU A 492 26.96 -21.39 -1.81
CA GLU A 492 27.86 -20.33 -1.35
C GLU A 492 27.18 -19.36 -0.35
N LYS A 493 25.85 -19.39 -0.26
CA LYS A 493 25.03 -18.60 0.66
C LYS A 493 24.41 -19.41 1.80
N ASP A 494 24.93 -20.62 2.05
CA ASP A 494 24.46 -21.52 3.10
C ASP A 494 22.97 -21.90 3.00
N ILE A 495 22.39 -21.84 1.80
CA ILE A 495 20.99 -22.24 1.59
C ILE A 495 20.86 -23.77 1.64
N GLY A 496 21.86 -24.51 1.19
CA GLY A 496 21.92 -25.98 1.31
C GLY A 496 20.96 -26.69 0.36
N ILE A 497 21.33 -26.72 -0.92
CA ILE A 497 20.73 -27.53 -1.98
C ILE A 497 21.57 -28.80 -2.11
N ASP A 498 20.93 -29.97 -2.01
CA ASP A 498 21.61 -31.27 -2.01
C ASP A 498 21.60 -31.96 -3.40
N ASP A 499 22.22 -33.14 -3.46
CA ASP A 499 22.43 -33.89 -4.72
C ASP A 499 21.13 -34.38 -5.37
N SER A 500 20.01 -34.46 -4.61
CA SER A 500 18.71 -34.88 -5.18
C SER A 500 18.12 -33.84 -6.15
N MET A 501 18.73 -32.67 -6.24
CA MET A 501 18.39 -31.60 -7.18
C MET A 501 18.41 -32.08 -8.65
N TYR A 502 19.25 -33.06 -9.01
CA TYR A 502 19.29 -33.57 -10.39
C TYR A 502 18.02 -34.34 -10.75
N GLU A 503 17.55 -35.23 -9.88
CA GLU A 503 16.31 -35.97 -10.05
C GLU A 503 15.11 -35.01 -10.09
N GLU A 504 15.04 -34.04 -9.17
CA GLU A 504 14.01 -32.99 -9.19
C GLU A 504 14.00 -32.21 -10.51
N PHE A 505 15.17 -31.86 -11.03
CA PHE A 505 15.31 -31.19 -12.33
C PHE A 505 14.81 -32.06 -13.49
N MET A 506 15.10 -33.37 -13.49
CA MET A 506 14.57 -34.28 -14.51
C MET A 506 13.04 -34.30 -14.52
N TYR A 507 12.39 -34.30 -13.35
CA TYR A 507 10.94 -34.19 -13.27
C TYR A 507 10.42 -32.85 -13.79
N LEU A 508 11.04 -31.74 -13.39
CA LEU A 508 10.68 -30.41 -13.87
C LEU A 508 10.82 -30.31 -15.40
N LYS A 509 11.90 -30.87 -15.95
CA LYS A 509 12.15 -30.89 -17.39
C LYS A 509 11.02 -31.61 -18.13
N SER A 510 10.68 -32.83 -17.72
CA SER A 510 9.58 -33.59 -18.32
C SER A 510 8.23 -32.89 -18.17
N PHE A 511 7.99 -32.21 -17.04
CA PHE A 511 6.79 -31.39 -16.85
C PHE A 511 6.70 -30.25 -17.86
N ILE A 512 7.78 -29.49 -18.04
CA ILE A 512 7.82 -28.36 -18.98
C ILE A 512 7.67 -28.85 -20.43
N GLU A 513 8.27 -29.98 -20.79
CA GLU A 513 8.11 -30.60 -22.10
C GLU A 513 6.64 -30.88 -22.45
N CYS A 514 5.80 -31.18 -21.45
CA CYS A 514 4.36 -31.36 -21.63
C CYS A 514 3.56 -30.05 -21.67
N GLU A 515 3.98 -29.02 -20.93
CA GLU A 515 3.21 -27.79 -20.74
C GLU A 515 3.60 -26.66 -21.72
N ILE A 516 4.78 -26.73 -22.32
CA ILE A 516 5.34 -25.63 -23.13
C ILE A 516 4.43 -25.30 -24.32
N SER A 517 3.94 -24.07 -24.33
CA SER A 517 2.98 -23.53 -25.30
C SER A 517 3.02 -22.01 -25.27
N ASP A 518 2.38 -21.35 -26.25
CA ASP A 518 2.28 -19.88 -26.24
C ASP A 518 1.52 -19.36 -25.01
N GLU A 519 0.47 -20.08 -24.57
CA GLU A 519 -0.27 -19.78 -23.35
C GLU A 519 0.61 -19.91 -22.10
N TRP A 520 1.47 -20.94 -22.04
CA TRP A 520 2.45 -21.09 -20.98
C TRP A 520 3.44 -19.94 -20.96
N LYS A 521 4.03 -19.57 -22.11
CA LYS A 521 5.01 -18.48 -22.21
C LYS A 521 4.42 -17.11 -21.85
N ALA A 522 3.11 -16.92 -21.95
CA ALA A 522 2.41 -15.70 -21.54
C ALA A 522 2.24 -15.56 -20.02
N LYS A 523 2.34 -16.66 -19.25
CA LYS A 523 2.27 -16.64 -17.78
C LYS A 523 3.54 -16.00 -17.20
N ASN A 524 3.39 -15.30 -16.08
CA ASN A 524 4.55 -14.82 -15.32
C ASN A 524 5.26 -15.97 -14.59
N MET A 525 6.47 -15.72 -14.11
CA MET A 525 7.29 -16.72 -13.44
C MET A 525 6.57 -17.34 -12.23
N GLU A 526 5.88 -16.53 -11.41
CA GLU A 526 5.13 -17.00 -10.24
C GLU A 526 4.04 -18.00 -10.60
N ALA A 527 3.19 -17.69 -11.59
CA ALA A 527 2.09 -18.56 -11.98
C ALA A 527 2.58 -19.89 -12.54
N LYS A 528 3.74 -19.91 -13.20
CA LYS A 528 4.36 -21.15 -13.72
C LYS A 528 4.84 -22.05 -12.59
N TRP A 529 5.58 -21.50 -11.63
CA TRP A 529 6.06 -22.26 -10.47
C TRP A 529 4.91 -22.75 -9.58
N LYS A 530 3.91 -21.89 -9.34
CA LYS A 530 2.70 -22.29 -8.64
C LYS A 530 2.01 -23.45 -9.35
N HIS A 531 1.88 -23.40 -10.67
CA HIS A 531 1.28 -24.48 -11.45
C HIS A 531 2.08 -25.78 -11.32
N PHE A 532 3.41 -25.72 -11.40
CA PHE A 532 4.28 -26.88 -11.20
C PHE A 532 4.08 -27.50 -9.81
N PHE A 533 4.07 -26.69 -8.75
CA PHE A 533 3.89 -27.20 -7.38
C PHE A 533 2.48 -27.75 -7.12
N GLU A 534 1.43 -27.12 -7.67
CA GLU A 534 0.06 -27.63 -7.61
C GLU A 534 -0.10 -29.00 -8.28
N LYS A 535 0.71 -29.28 -9.31
CA LYS A 535 0.67 -30.55 -10.07
C LYS A 535 1.63 -31.62 -9.57
N THR A 536 2.55 -31.25 -8.68
CA THR A 536 3.58 -32.15 -8.15
C THR A 536 3.27 -32.46 -6.70
N GLU A 537 2.64 -33.61 -6.41
CA GLU A 537 2.25 -33.95 -5.02
C GLU A 537 3.45 -34.41 -4.19
N GLU A 538 4.32 -35.24 -4.75
CA GLU A 538 5.45 -35.86 -4.07
C GLU A 538 6.53 -34.84 -3.70
N LEU A 539 6.90 -34.78 -2.40
CA LEU A 539 7.87 -33.82 -1.87
C LEU A 539 9.28 -34.05 -2.45
N GLU A 540 9.69 -35.30 -2.63
CA GLU A 540 11.01 -35.69 -3.18
C GLU A 540 11.25 -35.18 -4.60
N ARG A 541 10.19 -34.77 -5.33
CA ARG A 541 10.30 -34.25 -6.69
C ARG A 541 10.41 -32.72 -6.76
N LYS A 542 10.31 -32.03 -5.62
CA LYS A 542 10.17 -30.57 -5.60
C LYS A 542 10.83 -29.87 -4.40
N ALA A 543 11.47 -30.59 -3.48
CA ALA A 543 11.94 -30.01 -2.22
C ALA A 543 13.02 -28.92 -2.44
N ASN A 544 14.07 -29.24 -3.20
CA ASN A 544 15.12 -28.28 -3.57
C ASN A 544 14.56 -27.18 -4.49
N LEU A 545 13.72 -27.52 -5.47
CA LEU A 545 13.07 -26.54 -6.35
C LEU A 545 12.19 -25.54 -5.58
N LEU A 546 11.43 -26.02 -4.59
CA LEU A 546 10.64 -25.18 -3.71
C LEU A 546 11.55 -24.27 -2.88
N LYS A 547 12.67 -24.79 -2.38
CA LYS A 547 13.65 -24.01 -1.62
C LYS A 547 14.31 -22.92 -2.46
N MET A 548 14.66 -23.21 -3.71
CA MET A 548 15.14 -22.22 -4.68
C MET A 548 14.09 -21.14 -4.93
N CYS A 549 12.82 -21.53 -5.13
CA CYS A 549 11.71 -20.60 -5.27
C CYS A 549 11.55 -19.73 -4.02
N GLN A 550 11.54 -20.32 -2.83
CA GLN A 550 11.44 -19.60 -1.57
C GLN A 550 12.55 -18.55 -1.41
N TYR A 551 13.77 -18.83 -1.86
CA TYR A 551 14.85 -17.86 -1.86
C TYR A 551 14.64 -16.73 -2.87
N ILE A 552 14.46 -17.05 -4.16
CA ILE A 552 14.40 -16.03 -5.21
C ILE A 552 13.15 -15.14 -5.11
N PHE A 553 12.01 -15.71 -4.70
CA PHE A 553 10.77 -14.97 -4.49
C PHE A 553 10.75 -14.21 -3.16
N ALA A 554 11.61 -14.53 -2.19
CA ALA A 554 11.81 -13.69 -1.01
C ALA A 554 12.52 -12.36 -1.36
N ILE A 555 13.29 -12.32 -2.44
CA ILE A 555 13.99 -11.11 -2.91
C ILE A 555 12.98 -10.19 -3.63
N PRO A 556 12.71 -8.97 -3.11
CA PRO A 556 11.77 -8.07 -3.76
C PRO A 556 12.26 -7.64 -5.15
N GLY A 557 11.41 -7.78 -6.17
CA GLY A 557 11.72 -7.33 -7.53
C GLY A 557 11.73 -5.80 -7.66
N HIS A 558 10.91 -5.11 -6.88
CA HIS A 558 10.85 -3.64 -6.82
C HIS A 558 10.36 -3.17 -5.45
N ASN A 559 10.46 -1.86 -5.20
CA ASN A 559 9.99 -1.24 -3.96
C ASN A 559 8.60 -0.59 -4.08
N ALA A 560 8.01 -0.46 -5.27
CA ALA A 560 6.76 0.30 -5.47
C ALA A 560 5.58 -0.10 -4.56
N HIS A 561 5.53 -1.34 -4.03
CA HIS A 561 4.52 -1.74 -3.05
C HIS A 561 4.53 -0.85 -1.80
N THR A 562 5.70 -0.44 -1.30
CA THR A 562 5.79 0.46 -0.14
C THR A 562 5.17 1.81 -0.46
N SER A 563 5.47 2.38 -1.64
CA SER A 563 4.95 3.67 -2.09
C SER A 563 3.43 3.65 -2.37
N VAL A 564 2.88 2.50 -2.81
CA VAL A 564 1.43 2.31 -3.00
C VAL A 564 0.70 2.40 -1.66
N PHE A 565 1.16 1.71 -0.62
CA PHE A 565 0.53 1.73 0.71
C PHE A 565 0.53 3.12 1.36
N VAL A 566 1.55 3.96 1.12
CA VAL A 566 1.58 5.33 1.70
C VAL A 566 0.91 6.39 0.82
N ASN A 567 0.87 6.23 -0.51
CA ASN A 567 0.11 7.16 -1.35
C ASN A 567 -1.40 7.11 -1.03
N PHE A 568 -1.94 5.95 -0.62
CA PHE A 568 -3.33 5.85 -0.19
C PHE A 568 -3.67 6.73 1.03
N SER A 569 -2.69 7.10 1.86
CA SER A 569 -2.89 8.00 3.00
C SER A 569 -2.70 9.49 2.64
N ALA A 570 -2.10 9.82 1.49
CA ALA A 570 -1.77 11.20 1.09
C ALA A 570 -2.71 11.82 0.03
N VAL A 571 -3.54 11.02 -0.67
CA VAL A 571 -4.41 11.50 -1.77
C VAL A 571 -5.59 12.36 -1.29
N ASP A 572 -5.81 12.49 0.02
CA ASP A 572 -7.07 13.03 0.54
C ASP A 572 -7.17 14.57 0.64
N GLU A 573 -6.12 15.35 0.27
CA GLU A 573 -6.15 16.82 0.43
C GLU A 573 -6.01 17.64 -0.87
N ARG A 574 -5.30 17.17 -1.90
CA ARG A 574 -5.14 17.98 -3.15
C ARG A 574 -6.39 17.98 -4.02
N THR A 575 -7.24 16.96 -3.94
CA THR A 575 -8.48 16.84 -4.70
C THR A 575 -9.68 17.51 -4.01
N LYS A 576 -9.60 17.78 -2.69
CA LYS A 576 -10.68 18.43 -1.94
C LYS A 576 -10.76 19.94 -2.16
N PHE A 577 -9.65 20.59 -2.51
CA PHE A 577 -9.64 22.05 -2.73
C PHE A 577 -10.31 22.49 -4.04
N THR A 578 -10.50 21.58 -5.01
CA THR A 578 -11.20 21.87 -6.28
C THR A 578 -12.71 21.59 -6.23
N GLN A 579 -13.18 20.63 -5.43
CA GLN A 579 -14.62 20.35 -5.32
C GLN A 579 -15.37 21.25 -4.33
N CYS A 580 -14.71 21.78 -3.29
CA CYS A 580 -15.41 22.53 -2.23
C CYS A 580 -15.83 23.96 -2.62
N LYS A 581 -15.33 24.51 -3.74
CA LYS A 581 -15.73 25.86 -4.22
C LYS A 581 -16.86 25.86 -5.25
N HIS A 582 -17.20 24.72 -5.86
CA HIS A 582 -18.33 24.63 -6.81
C HIS A 582 -19.69 24.36 -6.12
N ASN A 583 -19.70 23.73 -4.94
CA ASN A 583 -20.95 23.36 -4.26
C ASN A 583 -21.59 24.46 -3.39
N ARG A 584 -21.08 25.71 -3.40
CA ARG A 584 -21.71 26.84 -2.67
C ARG A 584 -22.61 27.73 -3.53
N LYS A 585 -22.84 27.42 -4.81
CA LYS A 585 -23.69 28.25 -5.70
C LYS A 585 -24.93 27.59 -6.31
N HIS A 586 -25.22 26.31 -6.05
CA HIS A 586 -26.35 25.62 -6.70
C HIS A 586 -27.37 24.91 -5.81
N HIS A 587 -27.43 25.19 -4.50
CA HIS A 587 -28.59 24.81 -3.67
C HIS A 587 -29.46 26.02 -3.34
N SER A 588 -30.20 26.48 -4.34
CA SER A 588 -31.51 27.10 -4.16
C SER A 588 -32.38 26.69 -5.36
N MET A 589 -33.60 26.21 -5.09
CA MET A 589 -34.54 25.55 -6.03
C MET A 589 -34.13 24.09 -6.34
N ARG A 590 -34.91 23.04 -6.10
CA ARG A 590 -36.37 22.87 -6.02
C ARG A 590 -36.75 21.87 -4.92
N LEU A 591 -37.96 22.08 -4.38
CA LEU A 591 -38.74 21.14 -3.57
C LEU A 591 -38.97 19.82 -4.29
#